data_AF-A0A3E3DAU1-F1
#
_entry.id   AF-A0A3E3DAU1-F1
#
_cell.length_a   1.000
_cell.length_b   1.000
_cell.length_c   1.000
_cell.angle_alpha   90.00
_cell.angle_beta   90.00
_cell.angle_gamma   90.00
#
_symmetry.space_group_name_H-M   'P 1'
#
loop_
_entity.id
_entity.type
_entity.pdbx_description
1 polymer ?
#
loop_
_entity_poly.entity_id
_entity_poly.type
_entity_poly.pdbx_seq_one_letter_code
_entity_poly.pdbx_strand_id
1 'polypeptide(L)'
;SSIHFQLSFLNLAASEETFANSISIPPQRDAFDSIREEYTTMLQNQLARGNNGLIKTKYLTFGIDADSIKAAKPRLERIETDILNNFKRLGVAARTLDGKERLSQLHAVFHMDEQLPFQFEWDWLAPSGLSTKDFIAPSSFEFRTGKQFRMGKKYGAVSFLQILAPELNDRLLADFLDMGSSLIVSMHIQSVDQVKAIKTVKRKITDLDRSKIEEQKKAVRAGYDMDISATRS
;
A
#
# COMPACT_ATOMS: atom_id res chain seq x y z
N SER A 1 13.77 9.46 -20.53
CA SER A 1 13.37 9.77 -19.14
C SER A 1 12.49 8.65 -18.62
N SER A 2 12.93 7.92 -17.60
CA SER A 2 12.11 6.90 -16.95
C SER A 2 11.05 7.58 -16.09
N ILE A 3 9.79 7.19 -16.25
CA ILE A 3 8.74 7.49 -15.27
C ILE A 3 8.79 6.37 -14.25
N HIS A 4 8.84 6.71 -12.97
CA HIS A 4 8.78 5.74 -11.88
C HIS A 4 7.33 5.58 -11.45
N PHE A 5 6.85 4.34 -11.41
CA PHE A 5 5.51 4.01 -10.96
C PHE A 5 5.56 3.12 -9.72
N GLN A 6 4.65 3.41 -8.79
CA GLN A 6 4.40 2.60 -7.61
C GLN A 6 2.89 2.40 -7.47
N LEU A 7 2.47 1.15 -7.35
CA LEU A 7 1.12 0.79 -6.97
C LEU A 7 1.10 0.50 -5.47
N SER A 8 0.19 1.11 -4.73
CA SER A 8 -0.01 0.81 -3.31
C SER A 8 -1.45 0.37 -3.07
N PHE A 9 -1.61 -0.74 -2.36
CA PHE A 9 -2.89 -1.30 -2.01
C PHE A 9 -2.99 -1.33 -0.49
N LEU A 10 -3.95 -0.61 0.04
CA LEU A 10 -4.20 -0.49 1.47
C LEU A 10 -5.48 -1.27 1.78
N ASN A 11 -5.34 -2.36 2.52
CA ASN A 11 -6.44 -3.11 3.10
C ASN A 11 -6.49 -2.73 4.58
N LEU A 12 -7.32 -1.75 4.94
CA LEU A 12 -7.38 -1.21 6.30
C LEU A 12 -8.75 -1.43 6.91
N ALA A 13 -8.78 -1.64 8.23
CA ALA A 13 -10.06 -1.63 8.95
C ALA A 13 -10.69 -0.25 8.84
N ALA A 14 -11.94 -0.22 8.41
CA ALA A 14 -12.73 1.00 8.35
C ALA A 14 -13.16 1.42 9.75
N SER A 15 -13.19 2.72 10.00
CA SER A 15 -14.07 3.23 11.06
C SER A 15 -15.52 3.05 10.61
N GLU A 16 -16.44 2.73 11.52
CA GLU A 16 -17.86 2.56 11.21
C GLU A 16 -18.44 3.77 10.45
N GLU A 17 -17.99 4.97 10.81
CA GLU A 17 -18.44 6.23 10.21
C GLU A 17 -17.96 6.42 8.76
N THR A 18 -16.66 6.20 8.50
CA THR A 18 -16.13 6.20 7.11
C THR A 18 -16.78 5.13 6.25
N PHE A 19 -17.13 4.01 6.85
CA PHE A 19 -17.73 2.87 6.16
C PHE A 19 -19.18 3.17 5.78
N ALA A 20 -19.98 3.68 6.73
CA ALA A 20 -21.38 4.06 6.50
C ALA A 20 -21.53 5.14 5.43
N ASN A 21 -20.65 6.14 5.41
CA ASN A 21 -20.67 7.22 4.41
C ASN A 21 -20.33 6.74 2.99
N SER A 22 -19.50 5.70 2.84
CA SER A 22 -19.07 5.20 1.52
C SER A 22 -20.17 4.46 0.73
N ILE A 23 -21.17 3.93 1.43
CA ILE A 23 -22.28 3.15 0.88
C ILE A 23 -23.64 3.84 1.06
N SER A 24 -23.63 5.04 1.63
CA SER A 24 -24.84 5.85 1.80
C SER A 24 -25.31 6.35 0.43
N ILE A 25 -26.55 6.01 0.08
CA ILE A 25 -27.19 6.54 -1.12
C ILE A 25 -27.99 7.78 -0.69
N PRO A 26 -27.63 8.99 -1.17
CA PRO A 26 -28.31 10.21 -0.74
C PRO A 26 -29.76 10.24 -1.25
N PRO A 27 -30.70 10.80 -0.46
CA PRO A 27 -32.08 10.97 -0.89
C PRO A 27 -32.16 11.95 -2.06
N GLN A 28 -33.03 11.66 -3.04
CA GLN A 28 -33.28 12.51 -4.19
C GLN A 28 -34.61 13.27 -4.08
N ARG A 29 -35.33 13.09 -2.97
CA ARG A 29 -36.66 13.68 -2.70
C ARG A 29 -37.68 13.26 -3.76
N ASP A 30 -37.65 11.99 -4.14
CA ASP A 30 -38.61 11.40 -5.06
C ASP A 30 -39.29 10.16 -4.43
N ALA A 31 -40.17 9.51 -5.19
CA ALA A 31 -40.93 8.35 -4.74
C ALA A 31 -40.08 7.10 -4.44
N PHE A 32 -38.79 7.10 -4.76
CA PHE A 32 -37.88 5.97 -4.58
C PHE A 32 -36.99 6.10 -3.33
N ASP A 33 -37.11 7.17 -2.54
CA ASP A 33 -36.27 7.37 -1.35
C ASP A 33 -36.41 6.25 -0.32
N SER A 34 -37.60 5.68 -0.15
CA SER A 34 -37.81 4.52 0.74
C SER A 34 -37.02 3.29 0.28
N ILE A 35 -36.92 3.06 -1.02
CA ILE A 35 -36.13 1.96 -1.61
C ILE A 35 -34.64 2.24 -1.45
N ARG A 36 -34.20 3.50 -1.61
CA ARG A 36 -32.79 3.89 -1.40
C ARG A 36 -32.36 3.66 0.06
N GLU A 37 -33.22 3.96 1.01
CA GLU A 37 -32.97 3.75 2.44
C GLU A 37 -32.90 2.25 2.79
N GLU A 38 -33.86 1.45 2.32
CA GLU A 38 -33.86 0.00 2.52
C GLU A 38 -32.61 -0.64 1.90
N TYR A 39 -32.25 -0.23 0.69
CA TYR A 39 -31.08 -0.75 0.00
C TYR A 39 -29.77 -0.35 0.69
N THR A 40 -29.66 0.89 1.17
CA THR A 40 -28.52 1.35 1.99
C THR A 40 -28.39 0.51 3.27
N THR A 41 -29.51 0.24 3.93
CA THR A 41 -29.56 -0.60 5.15
C THR A 41 -29.16 -2.05 4.84
N MET A 42 -29.62 -2.61 3.72
CA MET A 42 -29.23 -3.94 3.26
C MET A 42 -27.73 -4.01 2.98
N LEU A 43 -27.16 -3.01 2.29
CA LEU A 43 -25.73 -2.93 2.01
C LEU A 43 -24.91 -2.88 3.31
N GLN A 44 -25.31 -2.03 4.27
CA GLN A 44 -24.68 -1.95 5.58
C GLN A 44 -24.66 -3.31 6.30
N ASN A 45 -25.79 -4.03 6.29
CA ASN A 45 -25.92 -5.34 6.92
C ASN A 45 -25.10 -6.45 6.22
N GLN A 46 -25.05 -6.46 4.89
CA GLN A 46 -24.22 -7.42 4.15
C GLN A 46 -22.73 -7.18 4.39
N LEU A 47 -22.33 -5.91 4.43
CA LEU A 47 -20.93 -5.54 4.63
C LEU A 47 -20.46 -5.81 6.07
N ALA A 48 -21.33 -5.66 7.07
CA ALA A 48 -21.06 -6.09 8.45
C ALA A 48 -20.81 -7.60 8.57
N ARG A 49 -21.37 -8.41 7.66
CA ARG A 49 -21.24 -9.88 7.66
C ARG A 49 -20.17 -10.42 6.72
N GLY A 50 -19.83 -9.70 5.65
CA GLY A 50 -19.08 -10.27 4.51
C GLY A 50 -17.61 -9.87 4.40
N ASN A 51 -17.16 -8.76 5.00
CA ASN A 51 -15.84 -8.19 4.65
C ASN A 51 -14.94 -7.83 5.85
N ASN A 52 -15.17 -8.40 7.03
CA ASN A 52 -14.43 -8.11 8.29
C ASN A 52 -14.28 -6.61 8.60
N GLY A 53 -15.09 -5.73 8.01
CA GLY A 53 -14.95 -4.27 8.12
C GLY A 53 -13.73 -3.67 7.40
N LEU A 54 -13.15 -4.33 6.40
CA LEU A 54 -11.97 -3.83 5.68
C LEU A 54 -12.36 -2.99 4.44
N ILE A 55 -11.73 -1.82 4.29
CA ILE A 55 -11.73 -1.02 3.06
C ILE A 55 -10.45 -1.30 2.29
N LYS A 56 -10.62 -1.65 1.01
CA LYS A 56 -9.52 -1.82 0.05
C LYS A 56 -9.38 -0.56 -0.79
N THR A 57 -8.31 0.20 -0.61
CA THR A 57 -8.01 1.39 -1.41
C THR A 57 -6.77 1.17 -2.28
N LYS A 58 -6.83 1.63 -3.54
CA LYS A 58 -5.76 1.47 -4.51
C LYS A 58 -5.19 2.85 -4.88
N TYR A 59 -3.89 2.99 -4.81
CA TYR A 59 -3.17 4.21 -5.18
C TYR A 59 -2.15 3.91 -6.28
N LEU A 60 -2.07 4.83 -7.23
CA LEU A 60 -0.96 4.92 -8.18
C LEU A 60 -0.17 6.18 -7.87
N THR A 61 1.10 6.00 -7.49
CA THR A 61 2.06 7.08 -7.30
C THR A 61 3.04 7.05 -8.45
N PHE A 62 3.34 8.21 -9.02
CA PHE A 62 4.32 8.32 -10.09
C PHE A 62 5.23 9.53 -9.88
N GLY A 63 6.43 9.45 -10.44
CA GLY A 63 7.45 10.47 -10.35
C GLY A 63 8.37 10.48 -11.56
N ILE A 64 9.03 11.63 -11.77
CA ILE A 64 9.99 11.84 -12.85
C ILE A 64 11.23 12.54 -12.30
N ASP A 65 12.38 12.28 -12.94
CA ASP A 65 13.56 13.09 -12.75
C ASP A 65 13.53 14.33 -13.66
N ALA A 66 13.85 15.48 -13.07
CA ALA A 66 13.96 16.76 -13.75
C ALA A 66 14.88 17.71 -12.98
N ASP A 67 15.61 18.55 -13.71
CA ASP A 67 16.62 19.47 -13.13
C ASP A 67 16.00 20.60 -12.29
N SER A 68 14.70 20.85 -12.43
CA SER A 68 13.99 21.84 -11.64
C SER A 68 12.50 21.56 -11.54
N ILE A 69 11.87 22.13 -10.51
CA ILE A 69 10.41 22.09 -10.32
C ILE A 69 9.68 22.70 -11.52
N LYS A 70 10.23 23.77 -12.12
CA LYS A 70 9.66 24.42 -13.30
C LYS A 70 9.62 23.49 -14.51
N ALA A 71 10.61 22.63 -14.68
CA ALA A 71 10.63 21.61 -15.73
C ALA A 71 9.79 20.37 -15.37
N ALA A 72 9.72 20.01 -14.09
CA ALA A 72 8.99 18.84 -13.60
C ALA A 72 7.47 19.00 -13.69
N LYS A 73 6.96 20.15 -13.23
CA LYS A 73 5.52 20.40 -13.06
C LYS A 73 4.68 20.15 -14.33
N PRO A 74 4.98 20.79 -15.49
CA PRO A 74 4.16 20.57 -16.69
C PRO A 74 4.24 19.13 -17.22
N ARG A 75 5.35 18.42 -16.95
CA ARG A 75 5.50 17.01 -17.31
C ARG A 75 4.66 16.11 -16.41
N LEU A 76 4.63 16.37 -15.10
CA LEU A 76 3.78 15.64 -14.15
C LEU A 76 2.30 15.83 -14.45
N GLU A 77 1.86 17.05 -14.71
CA GLU A 77 0.45 17.37 -15.05
C GLU A 77 -0.01 16.66 -16.33
N ARG A 78 0.88 16.56 -17.33
CA ARG A 78 0.60 15.79 -18.55
C ARG A 78 0.43 14.30 -18.25
N ILE A 79 1.37 13.72 -17.49
CA ILE A 79 1.32 12.30 -17.11
C ILE A 79 0.06 12.00 -16.29
N GLU A 80 -0.29 12.88 -15.35
CA GLU A 80 -1.53 12.80 -14.56
C GLU A 80 -2.77 12.73 -15.46
N THR A 81 -2.87 13.67 -16.42
CA THR A 81 -3.97 13.73 -17.37
C THR A 81 -4.09 12.46 -18.19
N ASP A 82 -2.96 11.94 -18.69
CA ASP A 82 -2.92 10.71 -19.47
C ASP A 82 -3.37 9.50 -18.64
N ILE A 83 -2.92 9.39 -17.38
CA ILE A 83 -3.31 8.33 -16.45
C ILE A 83 -4.81 8.37 -16.17
N LEU A 84 -5.35 9.55 -15.83
CA LEU A 84 -6.79 9.71 -15.53
C LEU A 84 -7.65 9.37 -16.76
N ASN A 85 -7.22 9.77 -17.95
CA ASN A 85 -7.89 9.43 -19.20
C ASN A 85 -7.87 7.92 -19.46
N ASN A 86 -6.75 7.24 -19.20
CA ASN A 86 -6.65 5.80 -19.33
C ASN A 86 -7.57 5.07 -18.34
N PHE A 87 -7.63 5.51 -17.08
CA PHE A 87 -8.59 4.95 -16.11
C PHE A 87 -10.04 5.17 -16.54
N LYS A 88 -10.38 6.36 -17.03
CA LYS A 88 -11.72 6.67 -17.54
C LYS A 88 -12.10 5.75 -18.71
N ARG A 89 -11.17 5.47 -19.63
CA ARG A 89 -11.38 4.52 -20.75
C ARG A 89 -11.62 3.09 -20.27
N LEU A 90 -11.02 2.70 -19.15
CA LEU A 90 -11.24 1.41 -18.49
C LEU A 90 -12.52 1.37 -17.64
N GLY A 91 -13.32 2.46 -17.61
CA GLY A 91 -14.51 2.57 -16.76
C GLY A 91 -14.20 2.75 -15.27
N VAL A 92 -12.95 3.09 -14.92
CA VAL A 92 -12.52 3.32 -13.54
C VAL A 92 -12.63 4.80 -13.21
N ALA A 93 -13.39 5.11 -12.15
CA ALA A 93 -13.38 6.43 -11.55
C ALA A 93 -12.09 6.61 -10.74
N ALA A 94 -11.20 7.49 -11.20
CA ALA A 94 -9.97 7.84 -10.52
C ALA A 94 -9.93 9.35 -10.29
N ARG A 95 -9.29 9.76 -9.19
CA ARG A 95 -9.06 11.17 -8.85
C ARG A 95 -7.67 11.34 -8.25
N THR A 96 -7.12 12.53 -8.41
CA THR A 96 -5.85 12.90 -7.79
C THR A 96 -6.06 13.24 -6.32
N LEU A 97 -5.03 12.95 -5.50
CA LEU A 97 -4.97 13.40 -4.11
C LEU A 97 -4.10 14.64 -3.98
N ASP A 98 -4.61 15.64 -3.27
CA ASP A 98 -3.83 16.80 -2.85
C ASP A 98 -2.89 16.49 -1.67
N GLY A 99 -2.14 17.49 -1.22
CA GLY A 99 -1.18 17.33 -0.12
C GLY A 99 -1.84 16.98 1.23
N LYS A 100 -2.99 17.58 1.54
CA LYS A 100 -3.70 17.36 2.81
C LYS A 100 -4.35 15.99 2.83
N GLU A 101 -4.93 15.56 1.72
CA GLU A 101 -5.50 14.22 1.56
C GLU A 101 -4.42 13.15 1.70
N ARG A 102 -3.23 13.35 1.13
CA ARG A 102 -2.09 12.44 1.32
C ARG A 102 -1.66 12.34 2.78
N LEU A 103 -1.63 13.46 3.50
CA LEU A 103 -1.34 13.46 4.95
C LEU A 103 -2.42 12.71 5.72
N SER A 104 -3.70 12.90 5.39
CA SER A 104 -4.81 12.15 5.99
C SER A 104 -4.65 10.64 5.78
N GLN A 105 -4.25 10.20 4.58
CA GLN A 105 -3.98 8.79 4.31
C GLN A 105 -2.80 8.24 5.13
N LEU A 106 -1.72 9.00 5.26
CA LEU A 106 -0.58 8.61 6.10
C LEU A 106 -0.97 8.56 7.57
N HIS A 107 -1.73 9.53 8.05
CA HIS A 107 -2.26 9.54 9.42
C HIS A 107 -3.09 8.28 9.70
N ALA A 108 -4.01 7.90 8.79
CA ALA A 108 -4.81 6.70 8.91
C ALA A 108 -3.96 5.41 8.97
N VAL A 109 -2.85 5.36 8.23
CA VAL A 109 -1.88 4.26 8.32
C VAL A 109 -1.18 4.24 9.67
N PHE A 110 -0.84 5.41 10.23
CA PHE A 110 -0.11 5.49 11.50
C PHE A 110 -0.97 5.31 12.75
N HIS A 111 -2.28 5.52 12.66
CA HIS A 111 -3.23 5.46 13.78
C HIS A 111 -4.25 4.32 13.64
N MET A 112 -3.84 3.13 13.16
CA MET A 112 -4.76 2.00 12.96
C MET A 112 -5.37 1.42 14.26
N ASP A 113 -4.82 1.76 15.43
CA ASP A 113 -5.33 1.41 16.76
C ASP A 113 -6.18 2.50 17.42
N GLU A 114 -6.23 3.69 16.84
CA GLU A 114 -6.84 4.85 17.46
C GLU A 114 -7.82 5.51 16.49
N GLN A 115 -9.07 5.72 16.92
CA GLN A 115 -10.07 6.44 16.14
C GLN A 115 -9.88 7.97 16.31
N LEU A 116 -8.65 8.44 16.15
CA LEU A 116 -8.34 9.86 16.21
C LEU A 116 -8.65 10.51 14.86
N PRO A 117 -9.50 11.55 14.82
CA PRO A 117 -9.73 12.27 13.58
C PRO A 117 -8.47 13.01 13.16
N PHE A 118 -8.14 12.97 11.87
CA PHE A 118 -7.04 13.74 11.33
C PHE A 118 -7.37 15.23 11.35
N GLN A 119 -6.58 16.02 12.08
CA GLN A 119 -6.72 17.47 12.17
C GLN A 119 -5.45 18.16 11.66
N PHE A 120 -5.60 18.94 10.61
CA PHE A 120 -4.48 19.64 9.99
C PHE A 120 -4.94 20.80 9.10
N GLU A 121 -4.30 21.95 9.24
CA GLU A 121 -4.35 23.03 8.26
C GLU A 121 -2.94 23.57 7.98
N TRP A 122 -2.71 24.00 6.74
CA TRP A 122 -1.41 24.52 6.31
C TRP A 122 -0.99 25.78 7.11
N ASP A 123 -1.96 26.62 7.46
CA ASP A 123 -1.73 27.88 8.19
C ASP A 123 -1.23 27.66 9.62
N TRP A 124 -1.34 26.45 10.17
CA TRP A 124 -0.85 26.13 11.50
C TRP A 124 0.66 25.91 11.56
N LEU A 125 1.31 25.58 10.43
CA LEU A 125 2.72 25.21 10.40
C LEU A 125 3.64 26.36 10.84
N ALA A 126 3.54 27.51 10.17
CA ALA A 126 4.45 28.63 10.43
C ALA A 126 4.33 29.21 11.85
N PRO A 127 3.13 29.42 12.43
CA PRO A 127 3.00 29.96 13.79
C PRO A 127 3.41 28.98 14.89
N SER A 128 3.19 27.68 14.69
CA SER A 128 3.50 26.66 15.71
C SER A 128 4.95 26.19 15.69
N GLY A 129 5.66 26.40 14.57
CA GLY A 129 6.98 25.81 14.34
C GLY A 129 6.95 24.30 14.07
N LEU A 130 5.74 23.71 13.96
CA LEU A 130 5.56 22.30 13.65
C LEU A 130 5.71 22.05 12.15
N SER A 131 6.04 20.81 11.82
CA SER A 131 6.09 20.27 10.47
C SER A 131 4.88 19.38 10.19
N THR A 132 4.65 19.05 8.92
CA THR A 132 3.59 18.10 8.53
C THR A 132 3.73 16.72 9.17
N LYS A 133 4.96 16.33 9.56
CA LYS A 133 5.22 15.05 10.21
C LYS A 133 4.62 14.98 11.60
N ASP A 134 4.59 16.10 12.31
CA ASP A 134 4.10 16.18 13.70
C ASP A 134 2.59 15.92 13.77
N PHE A 135 1.85 16.18 12.67
CA PHE A 135 0.41 15.95 12.58
C PHE A 135 0.02 14.55 12.12
N ILE A 136 0.99 13.73 11.67
CA ILE A 136 0.73 12.36 11.21
C ILE A 136 1.47 11.31 12.04
N ALA A 137 2.46 11.73 12.83
CA ALA A 137 3.26 10.81 13.63
C ALA A 137 2.39 10.06 14.64
N PRO A 138 2.56 8.73 14.78
CA PRO A 138 1.88 7.98 15.83
C PRO A 138 2.49 8.32 17.20
N SER A 139 1.81 7.89 18.25
CA SER A 139 2.29 8.06 19.64
C SER A 139 3.71 7.54 19.88
N SER A 140 4.12 6.45 19.21
CA SER A 140 5.49 5.93 19.27
C SER A 140 5.80 4.94 18.15
N PHE A 141 7.09 4.82 17.82
CA PHE A 141 7.65 3.70 17.05
C PHE A 141 8.68 2.95 17.89
N GLU A 142 8.68 1.63 17.79
CA GLU A 142 9.63 0.76 18.49
C GLU A 142 10.15 -0.35 17.56
N PHE A 143 11.47 -0.47 17.43
CA PHE A 143 12.14 -1.43 16.54
C PHE A 143 13.08 -2.33 17.35
N ARG A 144 12.56 -3.43 17.91
CA ARG A 144 13.34 -4.31 18.80
C ARG A 144 14.13 -5.39 18.06
N THR A 145 13.51 -6.05 17.09
CA THR A 145 14.02 -7.32 16.52
C THR A 145 14.43 -7.19 15.06
N GLY A 146 14.33 -5.99 14.47
CA GLY A 146 14.63 -5.69 13.06
C GLY A 146 13.61 -6.27 12.05
N LYS A 147 12.91 -7.35 12.38
CA LYS A 147 11.85 -7.96 11.55
C LYS A 147 10.45 -7.46 11.88
N GLN A 148 10.26 -6.99 13.10
CA GLN A 148 9.00 -6.48 13.62
C GLN A 148 9.18 -5.08 14.18
N PHE A 149 8.11 -4.31 14.12
CA PHE A 149 8.03 -2.99 14.73
C PHE A 149 6.74 -2.86 15.53
N ARG A 150 6.74 -1.99 16.52
CA ARG A 150 5.54 -1.50 17.17
C ARG A 150 5.27 -0.07 16.71
N MET A 151 4.01 0.22 16.46
CA MET A 151 3.50 1.54 16.11
C MET A 151 2.28 1.80 16.98
N GLY A 152 2.43 2.68 17.96
CA GLY A 152 1.47 2.79 19.05
C GLY A 152 1.31 1.45 19.78
N LYS A 153 0.10 0.89 19.75
CA LYS A 153 -0.27 -0.44 20.30
C LYS A 153 -0.30 -1.53 19.23
N LYS A 154 -0.14 -1.20 17.94
CA LYS A 154 -0.10 -2.20 16.85
C LYS A 154 1.30 -2.79 16.71
N TYR A 155 1.33 -4.10 16.48
CA TYR A 155 2.53 -4.81 16.04
C TYR A 155 2.46 -5.04 14.54
N GLY A 156 3.55 -4.73 13.85
CA GLY A 156 3.69 -4.92 12.42
C GLY A 156 4.99 -5.65 12.08
N ALA A 157 5.02 -6.20 10.87
CA ALA A 157 6.22 -6.74 10.26
C ALA A 157 6.30 -6.25 8.81
N VAL A 158 7.52 -6.07 8.31
CA VAL A 158 7.73 -5.67 6.92
C VAL A 158 8.41 -6.82 6.19
N SER A 159 7.79 -7.26 5.10
CA SER A 159 8.33 -8.27 4.20
C SER A 159 8.67 -7.64 2.87
N PHE A 160 9.80 -8.05 2.29
CA PHE A 160 10.24 -7.58 0.99
C PHE A 160 10.38 -8.77 0.03
N LEU A 161 9.77 -8.64 -1.15
CA LEU A 161 9.86 -9.61 -2.22
C LEU A 161 10.31 -8.91 -3.50
N GLN A 162 11.36 -9.43 -4.13
CA GLN A 162 11.81 -8.95 -5.43
C GLN A 162 11.64 -10.05 -6.47
N ILE A 163 10.75 -9.81 -7.43
CA ILE A 163 10.50 -10.69 -8.56
C ILE A 163 11.22 -10.12 -9.77
N LEU A 164 12.00 -10.94 -10.45
CA LEU A 164 12.47 -10.62 -11.79
C LEU A 164 11.88 -11.63 -12.75
N ALA A 165 10.81 -11.22 -13.42
CA ALA A 165 10.12 -12.03 -14.40
C ALA A 165 9.75 -11.15 -15.61
N PRO A 166 9.68 -11.73 -16.82
CA PRO A 166 9.18 -11.01 -18.00
C PRO A 166 7.74 -10.53 -17.82
N GLU A 167 6.94 -11.28 -17.05
CA GLU A 167 5.53 -11.02 -16.77
C GLU A 167 5.25 -11.27 -15.30
N LEU A 168 4.32 -10.50 -14.73
CA LEU A 168 3.87 -10.64 -13.36
C LEU A 168 2.40 -11.07 -13.37
N ASN A 169 2.12 -12.25 -12.83
CA ASN A 169 0.75 -12.73 -12.63
C ASN A 169 0.09 -11.95 -11.47
N ASP A 170 -1.18 -11.60 -11.63
CA ASP A 170 -1.98 -10.85 -10.65
C ASP A 170 -2.54 -11.72 -9.51
N ARG A 171 -2.52 -13.04 -9.63
CA ARG A 171 -3.01 -13.97 -8.59
C ARG A 171 -2.40 -13.72 -7.22
N LEU A 172 -1.08 -13.54 -7.15
CA LEU A 172 -0.40 -13.27 -5.89
C LEU A 172 -0.88 -11.96 -5.25
N LEU A 173 -1.15 -10.94 -6.06
CA LEU A 173 -1.72 -9.69 -5.58
C LEU A 173 -3.16 -9.92 -5.10
N ALA A 174 -3.98 -10.64 -5.87
CA ALA A 174 -5.35 -10.96 -5.49
C ALA A 174 -5.40 -11.69 -4.14
N ASP A 175 -4.56 -12.72 -3.96
CA ASP A 175 -4.46 -13.48 -2.72
C ASP A 175 -4.10 -12.58 -1.52
N PHE A 176 -3.15 -11.64 -1.69
CA PHE A 176 -2.83 -10.67 -0.65
C PHE A 176 -3.99 -9.73 -0.33
N LEU A 177 -4.72 -9.28 -1.35
CA LEU A 177 -5.85 -8.38 -1.16
C LEU A 177 -7.06 -9.09 -0.53
N ASP A 178 -7.19 -10.41 -0.70
CA ASP A 178 -8.29 -11.20 -0.13
C ASP A 178 -8.02 -11.69 1.30
N MET A 179 -6.84 -11.41 1.84
CA MET A 179 -6.57 -11.64 3.26
C MET A 179 -7.52 -10.81 4.13
N GLY A 180 -8.16 -11.47 5.10
CA GLY A 180 -9.07 -10.85 6.07
C GLY A 180 -8.38 -10.06 7.19
N SER A 181 -7.18 -9.53 6.93
CA SER A 181 -6.35 -8.77 7.87
C SER A 181 -5.89 -7.44 7.28
N SER A 182 -5.51 -6.50 8.14
CA SER A 182 -4.94 -5.23 7.67
C SER A 182 -3.58 -5.45 7.02
N LEU A 183 -3.44 -5.03 5.76
CA LEU A 183 -2.26 -5.24 4.95
C LEU A 183 -2.00 -4.02 4.06
N ILE A 184 -0.74 -3.63 3.94
CA ILE A 184 -0.28 -2.64 2.96
C ILE A 184 0.66 -3.34 1.99
N VAL A 185 0.30 -3.36 0.71
CA VAL A 185 1.13 -3.91 -0.36
C VAL A 185 1.61 -2.75 -1.22
N SER A 186 2.92 -2.57 -1.31
CA SER A 186 3.54 -1.61 -2.23
C SER A 186 4.34 -2.34 -3.30
N MET A 187 3.96 -2.13 -4.56
CA MET A 187 4.63 -2.69 -5.73
C MET A 187 5.35 -1.59 -6.50
N HIS A 188 6.66 -1.74 -6.63
CA HIS A 188 7.48 -0.87 -7.46
C HIS A 188 7.75 -1.59 -8.78
N ILE A 189 7.15 -1.11 -9.86
CA ILE A 189 7.33 -1.68 -11.19
C ILE A 189 8.38 -0.85 -11.91
N GLN A 190 9.54 -1.46 -12.15
CA GLN A 190 10.63 -0.85 -12.89
C GLN A 190 10.96 -1.72 -14.09
N SER A 191 10.94 -1.11 -15.28
CA SER A 191 11.50 -1.76 -16.46
C SER A 191 13.02 -1.84 -16.29
N VAL A 192 13.54 -3.07 -16.29
CA VAL A 192 14.98 -3.31 -16.27
C VAL A 192 15.41 -3.66 -17.69
N ASP A 193 16.48 -3.04 -18.17
CA ASP A 193 17.17 -3.46 -19.39
C ASP A 193 17.49 -4.96 -19.29
N GLN A 194 17.07 -5.74 -20.29
CA GLN A 194 17.19 -7.20 -20.31
C GLN A 194 18.61 -7.69 -20.02
N VAL A 195 19.64 -6.95 -20.46
CA VAL A 195 21.05 -7.30 -20.22
C VAL A 195 21.44 -7.09 -18.75
N LYS A 196 20.99 -5.98 -18.13
CA LYS A 196 21.21 -5.69 -16.70
C LYS A 196 20.42 -6.63 -15.80
N ALA A 197 19.21 -7.01 -16.24
CA ALA A 197 18.35 -7.99 -15.58
C ALA A 197 19.05 -9.35 -15.48
N ILE A 198 19.53 -9.92 -16.59
CA ILE A 198 20.25 -11.21 -16.62
C ILE A 198 21.47 -11.19 -15.69
N LYS A 199 22.26 -10.11 -15.73
CA LYS A 199 23.45 -9.98 -14.87
C LYS A 199 23.09 -9.95 -13.38
N THR A 200 21.98 -9.30 -13.02
CA THR A 200 21.51 -9.20 -11.63
C THR A 200 20.95 -10.54 -11.13
N VAL A 201 20.21 -11.30 -11.95
CA VAL A 201 19.77 -12.66 -11.59
C VAL A 201 20.95 -13.57 -11.32
N LYS A 202 21.91 -13.60 -12.25
CA LYS A 202 23.10 -14.45 -12.11
C LYS A 202 23.83 -14.14 -10.81
N ARG A 203 24.02 -12.86 -10.50
CA ARG A 203 24.65 -12.43 -9.24
C ARG A 203 23.84 -12.88 -8.02
N LYS A 204 22.52 -12.68 -8.01
CA LYS A 204 21.65 -13.10 -6.90
C LYS A 204 21.63 -14.61 -6.68
N ILE A 205 21.62 -15.41 -7.75
CA ILE A 205 21.73 -16.87 -7.65
C ILE A 205 23.07 -17.22 -7.00
N THR A 206 24.17 -16.62 -7.46
CA THR A 206 25.50 -16.85 -6.86
C THR A 206 25.54 -16.43 -5.38
N ASP A 207 24.92 -15.32 -5.01
CA ASP A 207 24.86 -14.84 -3.63
C ASP A 207 24.00 -15.77 -2.74
N LEU A 208 22.88 -16.28 -3.27
CA LEU A 208 22.02 -17.26 -2.57
C LEU A 208 22.72 -18.61 -2.40
N ASP A 209 23.37 -19.13 -3.44
CA ASP A 209 24.15 -20.36 -3.37
C ASP A 209 25.29 -20.22 -2.34
N ARG A 210 25.94 -19.06 -2.32
CA ARG A 210 26.97 -18.76 -1.33
C ARG A 210 26.40 -18.71 0.10
N SER A 211 25.26 -18.04 0.30
CA SER A 211 24.58 -17.99 1.61
C SER A 211 24.16 -19.38 2.07
N LYS A 212 23.62 -20.21 1.17
CA LYS A 212 23.25 -21.60 1.45
C LYS A 212 24.48 -22.45 1.85
N ILE A 213 25.59 -22.30 1.13
CA ILE A 213 26.85 -22.98 1.47
C ILE A 213 27.39 -22.52 2.83
N GLU A 214 27.32 -21.22 3.13
CA GLU A 214 27.76 -20.70 4.43
C GLU A 214 26.88 -21.19 5.58
N GLU A 215 25.55 -21.25 5.40
CA GLU A 215 24.63 -21.85 6.37
C GLU A 215 24.87 -23.35 6.55
N GLN A 216 25.07 -24.11 5.46
CA GLN A 216 25.42 -25.53 5.53
C GLN A 216 26.76 -25.75 6.26
N LYS A 217 27.78 -24.96 5.96
CA LYS A 217 29.07 -25.03 6.68
C LYS A 217 28.91 -24.70 8.17
N LYS A 218 28.03 -23.77 8.52
CA LYS A 218 27.73 -23.43 9.91
C LYS A 218 26.97 -24.56 10.61
N ALA A 219 26.02 -25.21 9.93
CA ALA A 219 25.28 -26.37 10.45
C ALA A 219 26.20 -27.58 10.68
N VAL A 220 27.12 -27.87 9.76
CA VAL A 220 28.14 -28.92 9.91
C VAL A 220 29.05 -28.65 11.11
N ARG A 221 29.50 -27.40 11.28
CA ARG A 221 30.32 -26.99 12.45
C ARG A 221 29.55 -27.07 13.77
N ALA A 222 28.23 -26.96 13.73
CA ALA A 222 27.34 -27.05 14.89
C ALA A 222 26.80 -28.47 15.17
N GLY A 223 27.15 -29.47 14.34
CA GLY A 223 26.80 -30.88 14.56
C GLY A 223 25.37 -31.29 14.20
N TYR A 224 24.65 -30.49 13.40
CA TYR A 224 23.32 -30.88 12.89
C TYR A 224 23.43 -31.59 11.53
N ASP A 225 22.61 -32.62 11.32
CA ASP A 225 22.58 -33.44 10.11
C ASP A 225 22.19 -32.62 8.86
N MET A 226 22.83 -32.91 7.73
CA MET A 226 22.87 -32.04 6.54
C MET A 226 21.64 -32.15 5.61
N ASP A 227 20.74 -33.09 5.84
CA ASP A 227 19.59 -33.32 4.97
C ASP A 227 18.34 -32.56 5.41
N ILE A 228 18.28 -31.27 5.09
CA ILE A 228 17.00 -30.55 4.90
C ILE A 228 16.66 -30.57 3.41
N SER A 229 16.49 -31.76 2.85
CA SER A 229 15.77 -31.95 1.60
C SER A 229 15.43 -33.42 1.38
N ALA A 230 14.26 -33.87 1.85
CA ALA A 230 13.36 -34.76 1.09
C ALA A 230 12.17 -35.21 1.95
N THR A 231 11.04 -34.51 1.86
CA THR A 231 9.77 -35.22 1.66
C THR A 231 8.86 -34.36 0.80
N ARG A 232 8.98 -34.55 -0.52
CA ARG A 232 7.82 -34.45 -1.39
C ARG A 232 6.97 -35.68 -1.12
N SER A 233 5.75 -35.46 -0.66
CA SER A 233 4.56 -36.22 -1.03
C SER A 233 3.47 -35.21 -1.31
#